data_AF-A0A9D0X7P4-F1
#
_entry.id   AF-A0A9D0X7P4-F1
#
_cell.length_a   1.000
_cell.length_b   1.000
_cell.length_c   1.000
_cell.angle_alpha   90.00
_cell.angle_beta   90.00
_cell.angle_gamma   90.00
#
_symmetry.space_group_name_H-M   'P 1'
#
loop_
_entity.id
_entity.type
_entity.pdbx_description
1 polymer ?
#
loop_
_entity_poly.entity_id
_entity_poly.type
_entity_poly.pdbx_seq_one_letter_code
_entity_poly.pdbx_strand_id
1 'polypeptide(L)' 'MDDLLGEFLVETTESLEVVDSELVRFEREPNNSEILDNVFRLVHTIKGTCGFLGLPRLEALAHAAETLMGTYRDGAEVTG' A
#
# COMPACT_ATOMS: atom_id res chain seq x y z
N MET A 1 16.91 -14.42 -10.58
CA MET A 1 15.87 -14.58 -9.54
C MET A 1 16.26 -13.79 -8.30
N ASP A 2 17.48 -13.99 -7.79
CA ASP A 2 17.98 -13.22 -6.63
C ASP A 2 18.11 -11.72 -6.91
N ASP A 3 18.56 -11.30 -8.10
CA ASP A 3 18.65 -9.87 -8.44
C ASP A 3 17.28 -9.19 -8.46
N LEU A 4 16.28 -9.87 -9.04
CA LEU A 4 14.90 -9.39 -9.12
C LEU A 4 14.24 -9.33 -7.73
N LEU A 5 14.55 -10.28 -6.86
CA LEU A 5 14.09 -10.26 -5.47
C LEU A 5 14.77 -9.13 -4.69
N GLY A 6 16.05 -8.86 -4.95
CA GLY A 6 16.79 -7.73 -4.38
C GLY A 6 16.18 -6.39 -4.78
N GLU A 7 15.89 -6.20 -6.07
CA GLU A 7 15.21 -5.00 -6.58
C GLU A 7 13.82 -4.83 -5.95
N PHE A 8 13.03 -5.90 -5.89
CA PHE A 8 11.73 -5.88 -5.22
C PHE A 8 11.82 -5.45 -3.75
N LEU A 9 12.80 -5.96 -3.00
CA LEU A 9 12.98 -5.58 -1.60
C LEU A 9 13.34 -4.10 -1.46
N VAL A 10 14.19 -3.56 -2.34
CA VAL A 10 14.55 -2.14 -2.35
C VAL A 10 13.33 -1.29 -2.68
N GLU A 11 12.67 -1.52 -3.81
CA GLU A 11 11.50 -0.74 -4.26
C GLU A 11 10.34 -0.81 -3.26
N THR A 12 10.10 -1.99 -2.67
CA THR A 12 9.04 -2.16 -1.67
C THR A 12 9.39 -1.42 -0.39
N THR A 13 10.66 -1.42 0.02
CA THR A 13 11.09 -0.67 1.23
C THR A 13 10.90 0.83 1.01
N GLU A 14 11.33 1.36 -0.14
CA GLU A 14 11.13 2.78 -0.49
C GLU A 14 9.63 3.13 -0.57
N SER A 15 8.82 2.26 -1.16
CA SER A 15 7.36 2.44 -1.20
C SER A 15 6.75 2.46 0.20
N LEU A 16 7.22 1.60 1.11
CA LEU A 16 6.74 1.55 2.49
C LEU A 16 7.15 2.79 3.30
N GLU A 17 8.31 3.39 3.04
CA GLU A 17 8.70 4.67 3.64
C GLU A 17 7.74 5.80 3.24
N VAL A 18 7.32 5.82 1.97
CA VAL A 18 6.31 6.78 1.50
C VAL A 18 4.96 6.51 2.16
N VAL A 19 4.54 5.25 2.23
CA VAL A 19 3.30 4.85 2.92
C VAL A 19 3.31 5.32 4.38
N ASP A 20 4.41 5.12 5.11
CA ASP A 20 4.54 5.54 6.51
C ASP A 20 4.33 7.07 6.65
N SER A 21 5.00 7.85 5.81
CA SER A 21 4.86 9.31 5.81
C SER A 21 3.44 9.80 5.48
N GLU A 22 2.77 9.12 4.55
CA GLU A 22 1.41 9.44 4.13
C GLU A 22 0.40 9.06 5.21
N LEU A 23 0.59 7.96 5.92
CA LEU A 23 -0.25 7.59 7.07
C LEU A 23 -0.14 8.61 8.21
N VAL A 24 1.07 9.12 8.49
CA VAL A 24 1.23 10.21 9.48
C VAL A 24 0.53 11.50 9.03
N ARG A 25 0.50 11.80 7.73
CA ARG A 25 -0.29 12.92 7.20
C ARG A 25 -1.78 12.66 7.32
N PHE A 26 -2.20 11.43 7.03
CA PHE A 26 -3.60 11.01 7.12
C PHE A 26 -4.16 11.16 8.53
N GLU A 27 -3.38 10.87 9.58
CA GLU A 27 -3.79 11.11 10.97
C GLU A 27 -4.18 12.57 11.24
N ARG A 28 -3.55 13.53 10.54
CA ARG A 28 -3.81 14.97 10.67
C ARG A 28 -4.91 15.46 9.73
N GLU A 29 -5.06 14.79 8.59
CA GLU A 29 -5.97 15.15 7.50
C GLU A 29 -6.84 13.94 7.08
N PRO A 30 -7.68 13.38 7.98
CA PRO A 30 -8.34 12.09 7.76
C PRO A 30 -9.38 12.09 6.62
N ASN A 31 -9.80 13.27 6.16
CA ASN A 31 -10.77 13.44 5.07
C ASN A 31 -10.08 13.83 3.75
N ASN A 32 -8.75 13.81 3.69
CA ASN A 32 -8.01 14.11 2.48
C ASN A 32 -7.87 12.84 1.62
N SER A 33 -8.73 12.73 0.60
CA SER A 33 -8.78 11.57 -0.30
C SER A 33 -7.50 11.37 -1.11
N GLU A 34 -6.73 12.42 -1.37
CA GLU A 34 -5.47 12.31 -2.13
C GLU A 34 -4.44 11.46 -1.40
N ILE A 35 -4.41 11.53 -0.07
CA ILE A 35 -3.51 10.74 0.77
C ILE A 35 -3.87 9.25 0.65
N LEU A 36 -5.16 8.92 0.84
CA LEU A 36 -5.65 7.54 0.69
C LEU A 36 -5.42 6.98 -0.71
N ASP A 37 -5.65 7.78 -1.75
CA ASP A 37 -5.39 7.39 -3.13
C ASP A 37 -3.91 7.08 -3.38
N ASN A 38 -3.01 7.84 -2.75
CA ASN A 38 -1.58 7.62 -2.87
C ASN A 38 -1.14 6.32 -2.20
N VAL A 39 -1.56 6.09 -0.95
CA VAL A 39 -1.25 4.85 -0.23
C VAL A 39 -1.86 3.64 -0.95
N PHE A 40 -3.10 3.75 -1.45
CA PHE A 40 -3.75 2.70 -2.24
C PHE A 40 -2.93 2.31 -3.48
N ARG A 41 -2.45 3.29 -4.26
CA ARG A 41 -1.63 3.02 -5.44
C ARG A 41 -0.32 2.30 -5.10
N LEU A 42 0.36 2.71 -4.03
CA LEU A 42 1.61 2.08 -3.59
C LEU A 42 1.39 0.62 -3.20
N VAL A 43 0.36 0.34 -2.40
CA VAL A 43 0.02 -1.03 -2.00
C VAL A 43 -0.45 -1.89 -3.18
N HIS A 44 -1.19 -1.30 -4.12
CA HIS A 44 -1.60 -2.00 -5.35
C HIS A 44 -0.39 -2.41 -6.21
N THR A 45 0.61 -1.54 -6.32
CA THR A 45 1.88 -1.85 -7.00
C THR A 45 2.61 -2.99 -6.29
N ILE A 46 2.76 -2.92 -4.96
CA ILE A 46 3.41 -3.98 -4.16
C ILE A 46 2.69 -5.33 -4.37
N LYS A 47 1.35 -5.35 -4.34
CA LYS A 47 0.55 -6.55 -4.61
C LYS A 47 0.85 -7.10 -6.01
N GLY A 48 0.84 -6.25 -7.03
CA GLY A 48 1.13 -6.63 -8.41
C GLY A 48 2.51 -7.28 -8.55
N THR A 49 3.54 -6.68 -7.93
CA THR A 49 4.90 -7.24 -7.94
C THR A 49 4.97 -8.56 -7.16
N CYS A 50 4.26 -8.69 -6.03
CA CYS A 50 4.17 -9.98 -5.31
C CYS A 50 3.56 -11.10 -6.19
N GLY A 51 2.50 -10.79 -6.93
CA GLY A 51 1.87 -11.74 -7.86
C GLY A 51 2.80 -12.12 -9.02
N PHE A 52 3.49 -11.14 -9.59
CA PHE A 52 4.49 -11.36 -10.65
C PHE A 52 5.65 -12.26 -10.19
N LEU A 53 6.13 -12.09 -8.96
CA LEU A 53 7.22 -12.87 -8.38
C LEU A 53 6.79 -14.23 -7.81
N GLY A 54 5.50 -14.55 -7.82
CA GLY A 54 4.99 -15.79 -7.24
C GLY A 54 5.16 -15.85 -5.73
N LEU A 55 4.90 -14.74 -5.02
CA LEU A 55 4.99 -14.60 -3.57
C LEU A 55 3.59 -14.58 -2.93
N PRO A 56 2.85 -15.71 -2.90
CA PRO A 56 1.41 -15.74 -2.62
C PRO A 56 1.05 -15.27 -1.21
N ARG A 57 1.95 -15.45 -0.23
CA ARG A 57 1.73 -14.97 1.14
C ARG A 57 1.79 -13.44 1.23
N LEU A 58 2.72 -12.82 0.51
CA LEU A 58 2.86 -11.37 0.48
C LEU A 58 1.77 -10.73 -0.38
N GLU A 59 1.43 -11.36 -1.50
CA GLU A 59 0.30 -10.95 -2.34
C GLU A 59 -1.00 -10.91 -1.54
N ALA A 60 -1.30 -11.97 -0.77
CA ALA A 60 -2.49 -12.02 0.07
C ALA A 60 -2.50 -10.92 1.15
N LEU A 61 -1.35 -10.59 1.74
CA LEU A 61 -1.22 -9.51 2.71
C LEU A 61 -1.46 -8.14 2.07
N ALA A 62 -0.81 -7.87 0.93
CA ALA A 62 -0.97 -6.62 0.20
C ALA A 62 -2.41 -6.44 -0.30
N HIS A 63 -3.06 -7.52 -0.72
CA HIS A 63 -4.48 -7.50 -1.10
C HIS A 63 -5.40 -7.19 0.08
N ALA A 64 -5.13 -7.72 1.28
CA ALA A 64 -5.90 -7.38 2.48
C ALA A 64 -5.75 -5.89 2.84
N ALA A 65 -4.54 -5.34 2.74
CA ALA A 65 -4.27 -3.91 2.93
C ALA A 65 -4.99 -3.04 1.88
N GLU A 66 -4.92 -3.42 0.60
CA GLU A 66 -5.63 -2.74 -0.49
C GLU A 66 -7.15 -2.73 -0.27
N THR A 67 -7.70 -3.86 0.18
CA THR A 67 -9.13 -3.99 0.48
C THR A 67 -9.55 -3.05 1.60
N LEU A 68 -8.80 -3.02 2.71
CA LEU A 68 -9.06 -2.13 3.84
C LEU A 68 -9.00 -0.66 3.41
N MET A 69 -8.00 -0.27 2.63
CA MET A 69 -7.90 1.11 2.16
C MET A 69 -9.01 1.47 1.17
N GLY A 70 -9.44 0.52 0.34
CA GLY A 70 -10.58 0.67 -0.55
C GLY A 70 -11.85 1.10 0.20
N THR A 71 -12.10 0.55 1.40
CA THR A 71 -13.29 0.93 2.18
C THR A 71 -13.31 2.41 2.57
N TYR A 72 -12.14 2.97 2.93
CA TYR A 72 -12.04 4.38 3.32
C TYR A 72 -12.07 5.30 2.11
N ARG A 73 -11.44 4.90 0.99
CA ARG A 73 -11.53 5.65 -0.28
C ARG A 73 -12.97 5.73 -0.78
N ASP A 74 -13.74 4.66 -0.63
CA ASP A 74 -15.12 4.58 -1.09
C ASP A 74 -16.12 5.29 -0.15
N GLY A 75 -15.62 6.02 0.85
CA GLY A 75 -16.39 6.95 1.67
C GLY A 75 -16.71 6.47 3.08
N ALA A 76 -16.05 5.42 3.58
CA ALA A 76 -16.14 5.10 5.00
C ALA A 76 -15.47 6.19 5.86
N GLU A 77 -16.17 6.64 6.89
CA GLU A 77 -15.62 7.61 7.84
C GLU A 77 -14.49 6.97 8.67
N VAL A 78 -13.38 7.70 8.77
CA VAL A 78 -12.17 7.27 9.50
C VAL A 78 -12.31 7.61 10.98
N THR A 79 -13.02 8.70 11.27
CA THR A 79 -13.36 9.16 12.61
C THR A 79 -14.87 9.14 12.75
N GLY A 80 -15.38 8.32 13.66
CA GLY A 80 -16.74 8.48 14.18
C GLY A 80 -16.84 9.68 15.14
#